data_AF-A0A7V9G9R8-F1
#
_entry.id   AF-A0A7V9G9R8-F1
#
_cell.length_a   1.000
_cell.length_b   1.000
_cell.length_c   1.000
_cell.angle_alpha   90.00
_cell.angle_beta   90.00
_cell.angle_gamma   90.00
#
_symmetry.space_group_name_H-M   'P 1'
#
loop_
_entity.id
_entity.type
_entity.pdbx_description
1 polymer ?
#
loop_
_entity_poly.entity_id
_entity_poly.type
_entity_poly.pdbx_seq_one_letter_code
_entity_poly.pdbx_strand_id
1 'polypeptide(L)' 'GETYQKALANAEIIIQEWIETAQELGRQIPEPKGRLVFA' A
#
# COMPACT_ATOMS: atom_id res chain seq x y z
N GLY A 1 5.27 -13.53 3.68
CA GLY A 1 5.75 -14.48 2.66
C GLY A 1 6.93 -15.23 3.20
N GLU A 2 7.18 -16.45 2.74
CA GLU A 2 8.35 -17.26 3.18
C GLU A 2 9.69 -16.64 2.76
N THR A 3 9.67 -15.75 1.77
CA THR A 3 10.81 -14.94 1.37
C THR A 3 10.45 -13.46 1.38
N TYR A 4 11.46 -12.61 1.52
CA TYR A 4 11.31 -11.15 1.43
C TYR A 4 10.64 -10.72 0.12
N GLN A 5 11.09 -11.29 -1.01
CA GLN A 5 10.53 -10.99 -2.33
C GLN A 5 9.04 -11.37 -2.43
N LYS A 6 8.67 -12.54 -1.92
CA LYS A 6 7.27 -13.00 -1.90
C LYS A 6 6.41 -12.13 -0.98
N ALA A 7 6.97 -11.70 0.15
CA ALA A 7 6.28 -10.77 1.04
C ALA A 7 6.06 -9.40 0.39
N LEU A 8 7.06 -8.89 -0.33
CA LEU A 8 6.98 -7.61 -1.03
C LEU A 8 5.96 -7.66 -2.18
N ALA A 9 6.03 -8.67 -3.04
CA ALA A 9 5.09 -8.84 -4.15
C ALA A 9 3.63 -8.96 -3.64
N ASN A 10 3.41 -9.71 -2.57
CA ASN A 10 2.08 -9.80 -1.96
C ASN A 10 1.63 -8.46 -1.37
N ALA A 11 2.53 -7.68 -0.77
CA ALA A 11 2.19 -6.38 -0.23
C ALA A 11 1.79 -5.40 -1.35
N GLU A 12 2.50 -5.39 -2.48
CA GLU A 12 2.18 -4.57 -3.64
C GLU A 12 0.77 -4.88 -4.18
N ILE A 13 0.42 -6.16 -4.30
CA ILE A 13 -0.91 -6.60 -4.74
C ILE A 13 -2.01 -6.09 -3.80
N ILE A 14 -1.85 -6.32 -2.48
CA ILE A 14 -2.85 -5.94 -1.49
C ILE A 14 -3.00 -4.41 -1.40
N ILE A 15 -1.90 -3.65 -1.55
CA ILE A 15 -1.95 -2.19 -1.58
C ILE A 15 -2.79 -1.71 -2.76
N GLN A 16 -2.60 -2.29 -3.94
CA GLN A 16 -3.36 -1.95 -5.13
C GLN A 16 -4.85 -2.27 -4.96
N GLU A 17 -5.19 -3.47 -4.50
CA GLU A 17 -6.58 -3.89 -4.24
C GLU A 17 -7.27 -3.00 -3.20
N TRP A 18 -6.54 -2.60 -2.16
CA TRP A 18 -7.07 -1.70 -1.13
C TRP A 18 -7.34 -0.29 -1.68
N ILE A 19 -6.46 0.23 -2.53
CA ILE A 19 -6.64 1.51 -3.21
C ILE A 19 -7.89 1.46 -4.11
N GLU A 20 -8.03 0.43 -4.93
CA GLU A 20 -9.19 0.24 -5.81
C GLU A 20 -10.49 0.17 -5.00
N THR A 21 -10.51 -0.63 -3.93
CA THR A 21 -11.66 -0.72 -3.01
C THR A 21 -11.98 0.64 -2.38
N ALA A 22 -10.97 1.40 -1.98
CA ALA A 22 -11.18 2.73 -1.39
C ALA A 22 -11.79 3.71 -2.39
N GLN A 23 -11.37 3.66 -3.67
CA GLN A 23 -11.94 4.47 -4.75
C GLN A 23 -13.40 4.08 -5.03
N GLU A 24 -13.69 2.78 -5.12
CA GLU A 24 -15.06 2.27 -5.32
C GLU A 24 -16.01 2.68 -4.19
N LEU A 25 -15.51 2.67 -2.95
CA LEU A 25 -16.27 3.09 -1.77
C LEU A 25 -16.33 4.62 -1.60
N GLY A 26 -15.71 5.40 -2.49
CA GLY A 26 -15.65 6.86 -2.39
C GLY A 26 -14.90 7.36 -1.16
N ARG A 27 -13.99 6.55 -0.59
CA ARG A 27 -13.18 6.95 0.56
C ARG A 27 -12.02 7.81 0.09
N GLN A 28 -11.75 8.89 0.82
CA GLN A 28 -10.54 9.67 0.59
C GLN A 28 -9.30 8.83 0.90
N ILE A 29 -8.44 8.64 -0.10
CA ILE A 29 -7.14 8.02 0.08
C ILE A 29 -6.19 9.08 0.65
N PRO A 30 -5.57 8.84 1.81
CA PRO A 30 -4.63 9.79 2.37
C PRO A 30 -3.39 9.88 1.47
N GLU A 31 -2.98 11.10 1.15
CA GLU A 31 -1.70 11.35 0.49
C GLU A 31 -0.56 10.77 1.34
N PRO A 32 0.39 10.03 0.73
CA PRO A 32 1.52 9.49 1.47
C PRO A 32 2.29 10.64 2.11
N LYS A 33 2.24 10.71 3.44
CA LYS A 33 3.10 11.61 4.22
C LYS A 33 4.52 11.13 3.96
N GLY A 34 5.28 11.88 3.18
CA GLY A 34 6.62 11.51 2.72
C GLY A 34 7.47 10.89 3.82
N ARG A 35 8.35 9.96 3.41
CA ARG A 35 9.24 9.17 4.27
C ARG A 35 9.77 10.04 5.41
N LEU A 36 9.58 9.63 6.67
CA LEU A 36 10.33 10.23 7.78
C LEU A 36 11.81 10.00 7.48
N VAL A 37 12.47 11.03 6.95
CA VAL A 37 13.92 11.08 6.86
C VAL A 37 14.37 11.29 8.30
N PHE A 38 14.61 10.19 9.02
CA PHE A 38 15.42 10.25 10.22
C PHE A 38 16.82 10.68 9.74
N ALA A 39 17.17 11.95 10.01
CA ALA A 39 18.52 12.46 9.90
C ALA A 39 19.35 12.02 11.10
#